data_AF-A0A916FKN9-F1
#
_entry.id   AF-A0A916FKN9-F1
#
_cell.length_a   1.000
_cell.length_b   1.000
_cell.length_c   1.000
_cell.angle_alpha   90.00
_cell.angle_beta   90.00
_cell.angle_gamma   90.00
#
_symmetry.space_group_name_H-M   'P 1'
#
loop_
_entity.id
_entity.type
_entity.pdbx_description
1 polymer ?
#
loop_
_entity_poly.entity_id
_entity_poly.type
_entity_poly.pdbx_seq_one_letter_code
_entity_poly.pdbx_strand_id
1 'polypeptide(L)'
;MMKHPRCMLAGLILAAIILTFFKIPLASSQSLTLIATRLDGELPLGDPDSALWQKSTAIDVPLSAQTITIPYLNKTNVKTIKARALRNDRQLAILVEWSDATQDDTLVRVQDFRDAVAVQFPLITTVEPYICMGMAGVDVNIWQWKADWQADIAARQDMETAYPNMNVDFYPFAQTALPAPVDYTDPNYVTAYQAGNLFAQVHATPVENLIAGGFGTLTSLPIDNQLVQGYGVYANGQWRVIFARDLKTTLPDNAQFDPGKSYPLAFAAWDGANGERNGQKSVSQWISLNINKPVAAAQPAAARNSLLASIDTTQVVILAIVGTLLLVAVGASIAWKIETRGSK
;
A
#
# COMPACT_ATOMS: atom_id res chain seq x y z
N MET A 1 34.06 -27.40 -19.75
CA MET A 1 34.09 -28.16 -18.48
C MET A 1 35.10 -27.50 -17.53
N MET A 2 34.62 -26.73 -16.55
CA MET A 2 35.48 -25.95 -15.65
C MET A 2 36.32 -26.87 -14.75
N LYS A 3 37.65 -26.79 -14.81
CA LYS A 3 38.56 -27.77 -14.19
C LYS A 3 38.83 -27.57 -12.69
N HIS A 4 38.33 -26.52 -12.02
CA HIS A 4 38.74 -26.19 -10.64
C HIS A 4 37.59 -25.77 -9.69
N PRO A 5 36.62 -26.65 -9.38
CA PRO A 5 35.52 -26.36 -8.47
C PRO A 5 35.97 -26.02 -7.04
N ARG A 6 37.14 -26.51 -6.62
CA ARG A 6 37.71 -26.27 -5.28
C ARG A 6 38.25 -24.85 -5.09
N CYS A 7 38.76 -24.23 -6.15
CA CYS A 7 39.26 -22.84 -6.09
C CYS A 7 38.11 -21.84 -5.98
N MET A 8 36.99 -22.12 -6.66
CA MET A 8 35.78 -21.30 -6.59
C MET A 8 35.12 -21.34 -5.20
N LEU A 9 35.07 -22.53 -4.60
CA LEU A 9 34.55 -22.71 -3.24
C LEU A 9 35.41 -22.00 -2.19
N ALA A 10 36.74 -22.09 -2.30
CA ALA A 10 37.65 -21.38 -1.41
C ALA A 10 37.52 -19.86 -1.54
N GLY A 11 37.33 -19.34 -2.75
CA GLY A 11 37.07 -17.91 -2.99
C GLY A 11 35.76 -17.43 -2.37
N LEU A 12 34.69 -18.22 -2.48
CA LEU A 12 33.39 -17.89 -1.87
C LEU A 12 33.45 -17.90 -0.33
N ILE A 13 34.16 -18.86 0.27
CA ILE A 13 34.36 -18.92 1.73
C ILE A 13 35.17 -17.73 2.22
N LEU A 14 36.24 -17.36 1.51
CA LEU A 14 37.06 -16.21 1.88
C LEU A 14 36.27 -14.90 1.77
N ALA A 15 35.48 -14.73 0.69
CA ALA A 15 34.58 -13.60 0.54
C ALA A 15 33.57 -13.53 1.69
N ALA A 16 32.95 -14.65 2.07
CA ALA A 16 32.03 -14.72 3.20
C ALA A 16 32.70 -14.36 4.54
N ILE A 17 33.94 -14.83 4.79
CA ILE A 17 34.70 -14.49 6.01
C ILE A 17 35.01 -13.00 6.06
N ILE A 18 35.41 -12.39 4.94
CA ILE A 18 35.68 -10.95 4.85
C ILE A 18 34.41 -10.16 5.13
N LEU A 19 33.29 -10.52 4.49
CA LEU A 19 32.00 -9.86 4.69
C LEU A 19 31.54 -9.94 6.15
N THR A 20 31.74 -11.09 6.81
CA THR A 20 31.43 -11.28 8.23
C THR A 20 32.36 -10.48 9.15
N PHE A 21 33.68 -10.47 8.87
CA PHE A 21 34.68 -9.79 9.69
C PHE A 21 34.50 -8.26 9.66
N PHE A 22 34.16 -7.70 8.49
CA PHE A 22 33.89 -6.28 8.33
C PHE A 22 32.43 -5.88 8.64
N LYS A 23 31.60 -6.82 9.11
CA LYS A 23 30.17 -6.61 9.37
C LYS A 23 29.44 -5.93 8.21
N ILE A 24 29.82 -6.27 6.97
CA ILE A 24 29.19 -5.69 5.78
C ILE A 24 27.83 -6.39 5.62
N PRO A 25 26.70 -5.67 5.76
CA PRO A 25 25.39 -6.28 5.59
C PRO A 25 25.24 -6.73 4.13
N LEU A 26 25.16 -8.05 3.93
CA LEU A 26 25.01 -8.70 2.61
C LEU A 26 23.64 -8.43 1.96
N ALA A 27 22.69 -7.97 2.76
CA ALA A 27 21.41 -7.45 2.32
C ALA A 27 20.97 -6.38 3.33
N SER A 28 20.64 -5.19 2.84
CA SER A 28 19.86 -4.22 3.58
C SER A 28 18.49 -4.16 2.92
N SER A 29 17.48 -4.76 3.55
CA SER A 29 16.10 -4.41 3.22
C SER A 29 15.87 -3.05 3.88
N GLN A 30 16.00 -1.96 3.12
CA GLN A 30 15.56 -0.66 3.62
C GLN A 30 14.04 -0.72 3.75
N SER A 31 13.52 -0.50 4.95
CA SER A 31 12.07 -0.34 5.16
C SER A 31 11.59 0.83 4.32
N LEU A 32 10.68 0.55 3.38
CA LEU A 32 10.09 1.58 2.53
C LEU A 32 9.36 2.60 3.40
N THR A 33 9.56 3.88 3.12
CA THR A 33 8.93 4.96 3.90
C THR A 33 8.16 5.90 2.97
N LEU A 34 6.85 5.94 3.15
CA LEU A 34 5.94 6.91 2.53
C LEU A 34 5.97 8.21 3.35
N ILE A 35 6.38 9.31 2.75
CA ILE A 35 6.46 10.60 3.46
C ILE A 35 5.22 11.43 3.12
N ALA A 36 4.39 11.73 4.12
CA ALA A 36 3.27 12.67 3.98
C ALA A 36 3.81 14.10 4.03
N THR A 37 4.05 14.69 2.85
CA THR A 37 4.62 16.02 2.71
C THR A 37 3.60 17.09 3.08
N ARG A 38 3.98 18.05 3.94
CA ARG A 38 3.11 19.15 4.33
C ARG A 38 2.94 20.14 3.18
N LEU A 39 1.70 20.53 2.92
CA LEU A 39 1.33 21.64 2.06
C LEU A 39 0.68 22.76 2.89
N ASP A 40 0.95 24.00 2.48
CA ASP A 40 0.19 25.16 2.92
C ASP A 40 -1.07 25.27 2.04
N GLY A 41 -2.25 25.07 2.64
CA GLY A 41 -3.55 25.16 1.96
C GLY A 41 -4.32 23.85 1.86
N GLU A 42 -5.24 23.81 0.89
CA GLU A 42 -6.10 22.65 0.63
C GLU A 42 -5.35 21.53 -0.11
N LEU A 43 -5.78 20.30 0.14
CA LEU A 43 -5.26 19.12 -0.54
C LEU A 43 -6.07 18.87 -1.83
N PRO A 44 -5.44 18.34 -2.89
CA PRO A 44 -6.13 18.09 -4.17
C PRO A 44 -6.98 16.80 -4.10
N LEU A 45 -8.07 16.81 -3.31
CA LEU A 45 -8.83 15.60 -2.97
C LEU A 45 -9.67 15.02 -4.12
N GLY A 46 -10.00 15.84 -5.12
CA GLY A 46 -10.75 15.44 -6.32
C GLY A 46 -9.93 15.49 -7.60
N ASP A 47 -8.61 15.61 -7.50
CA ASP A 47 -7.72 15.77 -8.66
C ASP A 47 -6.43 14.94 -8.46
N PRO A 48 -6.40 13.67 -8.90
CA PRO A 48 -5.19 12.84 -8.85
C PRO A 48 -4.10 13.32 -9.82
N ASP A 49 -4.42 14.15 -10.81
CA ASP A 49 -3.49 14.72 -11.78
C ASP A 49 -2.82 16.00 -11.30
N SER A 50 -3.24 16.52 -10.13
CA SER A 50 -2.71 17.75 -9.58
C SER A 50 -1.18 17.73 -9.43
N ALA A 51 -0.53 18.79 -9.94
CA ALA A 51 0.91 18.96 -9.80
C ALA A 51 1.39 19.01 -8.33
N LEU A 52 0.49 19.26 -7.37
CA LEU A 52 0.78 19.23 -5.94
C LEU A 52 1.29 17.86 -5.47
N TRP A 53 0.85 16.76 -6.08
CA TRP A 53 1.33 15.41 -5.77
C TRP A 53 2.83 15.24 -6.03
N GLN A 54 3.41 16.01 -6.97
CA GLN A 54 4.84 15.96 -7.27
C GLN A 54 5.72 16.58 -6.17
N LYS A 55 5.13 17.31 -5.21
CA LYS A 55 5.86 17.79 -4.03
C LYS A 55 6.21 16.68 -3.04
N SER A 56 5.53 15.53 -3.12
CA SER A 56 5.81 14.35 -2.31
C SER A 56 6.52 13.29 -3.14
N THR A 57 7.46 12.57 -2.55
CA THR A 57 8.19 11.49 -3.23
C THR A 57 7.28 10.28 -3.41
N ALA A 58 7.17 9.78 -4.64
CA ALA A 58 6.51 8.50 -4.92
C ALA A 58 7.37 7.34 -4.43
N ILE A 59 6.71 6.32 -3.91
CA ILE A 59 7.31 5.01 -3.65
C ILE A 59 6.58 3.95 -4.46
N ASP A 60 7.32 2.97 -4.95
CA ASP A 60 6.75 1.78 -5.57
C ASP A 60 6.72 0.66 -4.51
N VAL A 61 5.52 0.20 -4.16
CA VAL A 61 5.29 -0.83 -3.15
C VAL A 61 4.99 -2.15 -3.86
N PRO A 62 5.86 -3.16 -3.75
CA PRO A 62 5.60 -4.47 -4.33
C PRO A 62 4.47 -5.18 -3.59
N LEU A 63 3.58 -5.82 -4.34
CA LEU A 63 2.49 -6.64 -3.81
C LEU A 63 2.69 -8.11 -4.21
N SER A 64 2.21 -9.00 -3.34
CA SER A 64 2.15 -10.44 -3.59
C SER A 64 0.76 -10.98 -3.29
N ALA A 65 0.39 -12.07 -3.96
CA ALA A 65 -0.88 -12.73 -3.70
C ALA A 65 -0.97 -13.19 -2.24
N GLN A 66 -2.11 -12.95 -1.58
CA GLN A 66 -2.36 -13.51 -0.27
C GLN A 66 -2.69 -14.99 -0.37
N THR A 67 -1.83 -15.85 0.19
CA THR A 67 -1.99 -17.31 0.19
C THR A 67 -2.14 -17.90 1.59
N ILE A 68 -2.58 -17.10 2.55
CA ILE A 68 -2.68 -17.50 3.97
C ILE A 68 -3.95 -18.32 4.26
N THR A 69 -5.08 -17.93 3.66
CA THR A 69 -6.39 -18.56 3.93
C THR A 69 -7.06 -19.01 2.65
N ILE A 70 -7.89 -20.05 2.76
CA ILE A 70 -8.75 -20.53 1.67
C ILE A 70 -9.99 -19.62 1.53
N PRO A 71 -10.53 -19.43 0.30
CA PRO A 71 -10.03 -19.97 -0.96
C PRO A 71 -8.76 -19.25 -1.46
N TYR A 72 -7.81 -20.02 -2.00
CA TYR A 72 -6.56 -19.46 -2.53
C TYR A 72 -6.75 -18.84 -3.91
N LEU A 73 -6.03 -17.76 -4.18
CA LEU A 73 -5.77 -17.26 -5.53
C LEU A 73 -4.29 -16.97 -5.66
N ASN A 74 -3.53 -17.93 -6.15
CA ASN A 74 -2.06 -17.85 -6.20
C ASN A 74 -1.54 -16.85 -7.26
N LYS A 75 -2.40 -16.45 -8.19
CA LYS A 75 -2.09 -15.54 -9.29
C LYS A 75 -3.05 -14.35 -9.25
N THR A 76 -2.62 -13.31 -8.56
CA THR A 76 -3.26 -12.00 -8.64
C THR A 76 -2.69 -11.20 -9.82
N ASN A 77 -3.30 -10.09 -10.20
CA ASN A 77 -2.83 -9.25 -11.30
C ASN A 77 -2.06 -8.01 -10.83
N VAL A 78 -2.49 -7.38 -9.74
CA VAL A 78 -1.83 -6.16 -9.24
C VAL A 78 -0.50 -6.51 -8.55
N LYS A 79 0.64 -6.21 -9.19
CA LYS A 79 1.98 -6.57 -8.67
C LYS A 79 2.70 -5.45 -7.94
N THR A 80 2.32 -4.21 -8.20
CA THR A 80 2.96 -3.04 -7.63
C THR A 80 1.95 -1.92 -7.60
N ILE A 81 2.01 -1.12 -6.54
CA ILE A 81 1.30 0.14 -6.46
C ILE A 81 2.30 1.27 -6.31
N LYS A 82 1.99 2.43 -6.86
CA LYS A 82 2.72 3.65 -6.60
C LYS A 82 1.95 4.46 -5.57
N ALA A 83 2.63 4.91 -4.51
CA ALA A 83 1.98 5.67 -3.46
C ALA A 83 2.67 7.02 -3.24
N ARG A 84 1.86 8.06 -3.00
CA ARG A 84 2.28 9.38 -2.53
C ARG A 84 1.40 9.80 -1.37
N ALA A 85 1.94 10.60 -0.46
CA ALA A 85 1.17 11.15 0.65
C ALA A 85 1.39 12.65 0.77
N LEU A 86 0.31 13.38 1.02
CA LEU A 86 0.29 14.80 1.33
C LEU A 86 -0.47 15.01 2.63
N ARG A 87 -0.16 16.10 3.33
CA ARG A 87 -0.98 16.55 4.45
C ARG A 87 -1.04 18.06 4.49
N ASN A 88 -2.06 18.59 5.14
CA ASN A 88 -1.99 19.94 5.70
C ASN A 88 -2.00 19.83 7.23
N ASP A 89 -2.43 20.86 7.94
CA ASP A 89 -2.46 20.85 9.40
C ASP A 89 -3.70 20.12 9.97
N ARG A 90 -4.67 19.78 9.11
CA ARG A 90 -5.91 19.10 9.49
C ARG A 90 -6.03 17.69 8.91
N GLN A 91 -5.65 17.47 7.66
CA GLN A 91 -5.94 16.29 6.87
C GLN A 91 -4.69 15.59 6.36
N LEU A 92 -4.80 14.27 6.23
CA LEU A 92 -3.89 13.40 5.50
C LEU A 92 -4.59 12.97 4.20
N ALA A 93 -3.86 12.99 3.10
CA ALA A 93 -4.29 12.41 1.84
C ALA A 93 -3.23 11.44 1.29
N ILE A 94 -3.65 10.29 0.79
CA ILE A 94 -2.80 9.26 0.20
C ILE A 94 -3.30 9.00 -1.21
N LEU A 95 -2.45 9.24 -2.20
CA LEU A 95 -2.69 8.86 -3.59
C LEU A 95 -2.07 7.48 -3.82
N VAL A 96 -2.85 6.56 -4.36
CA VAL A 96 -2.45 5.20 -4.73
C VAL A 96 -2.76 4.98 -6.21
N GLU A 97 -1.77 4.50 -6.95
CA GLU A 97 -1.86 4.30 -8.39
C GLU A 97 -1.47 2.85 -8.73
N TRP A 98 -2.23 2.17 -9.58
CA TRP A 98 -1.88 0.83 -10.04
C TRP A 98 -2.36 0.58 -11.47
N SER A 99 -1.61 -0.24 -12.21
CA SER A 99 -2.00 -0.63 -13.55
C SER A 99 -3.10 -1.69 -13.49
N ASP A 100 -4.12 -1.49 -14.31
CA ASP A 100 -5.26 -2.38 -14.45
C ASP A 100 -5.77 -2.34 -15.89
N ALA A 101 -5.93 -3.50 -16.51
CA ALA A 101 -6.30 -3.58 -17.93
C ALA A 101 -7.79 -3.27 -18.15
N THR A 102 -8.60 -3.36 -17.09
CA THR A 102 -10.04 -3.17 -17.12
C THR A 102 -10.46 -2.07 -16.14
N GLN A 103 -11.66 -1.56 -16.33
CA GLN A 103 -12.34 -0.65 -15.42
C GLN A 103 -13.55 -1.41 -14.89
N ASP A 104 -13.38 -2.16 -13.81
CA ASP A 104 -14.44 -2.97 -13.23
C ASP A 104 -15.13 -2.20 -12.09
N ASP A 105 -16.04 -1.30 -12.46
CA ASP A 105 -16.75 -0.39 -11.55
C ASP A 105 -18.26 -0.69 -11.43
N THR A 106 -18.65 -1.92 -11.73
CA THR A 106 -20.05 -2.36 -11.62
C THR A 106 -20.16 -3.71 -10.92
N LEU A 107 -21.27 -3.93 -10.23
CA LEU A 107 -21.62 -5.19 -9.58
C LEU A 107 -23.07 -5.61 -9.83
N VAL A 108 -23.65 -5.14 -10.93
CA VAL A 108 -25.03 -5.46 -11.26
C VAL A 108 -25.19 -6.94 -11.62
N ARG A 109 -24.20 -7.54 -12.29
CA ARG A 109 -24.26 -8.97 -12.66
C ARG A 109 -23.59 -9.83 -11.60
N VAL A 110 -24.05 -11.07 -11.48
CA VAL A 110 -23.57 -12.03 -10.47
C VAL A 110 -22.10 -12.41 -10.67
N GLN A 111 -21.61 -12.33 -11.89
CA GLN A 111 -20.22 -12.63 -12.26
C GLN A 111 -19.29 -11.43 -12.16
N ASP A 112 -19.82 -10.22 -11.94
CA ASP A 112 -19.01 -9.02 -11.90
C ASP A 112 -18.28 -8.96 -10.54
N PHE A 113 -17.02 -8.58 -10.57
CA PHE A 113 -16.24 -8.22 -9.38
C PHE A 113 -15.69 -6.82 -9.59
N ARG A 114 -15.56 -6.08 -8.50
CA ARG A 114 -15.13 -4.68 -8.52
C ARG A 114 -13.61 -4.57 -8.44
N ASP A 115 -13.07 -3.54 -9.04
CA ASP A 115 -11.75 -3.04 -8.70
C ASP A 115 -11.79 -2.37 -7.32
N ALA A 116 -10.74 -2.59 -6.55
CA ALA A 116 -10.61 -2.00 -5.23
C ALA A 116 -9.16 -1.83 -4.82
N VAL A 117 -8.93 -0.87 -3.93
CA VAL A 117 -7.65 -0.69 -3.25
C VAL A 117 -7.89 -0.35 -1.79
N ALA A 118 -7.02 -0.79 -0.91
CA ALA A 118 -7.11 -0.53 0.51
C ALA A 118 -5.77 -0.12 1.11
N VAL A 119 -5.85 0.69 2.16
CA VAL A 119 -4.74 1.01 3.05
C VAL A 119 -5.13 0.63 4.48
N GLN A 120 -4.22 -0.03 5.19
CA GLN A 120 -4.44 -0.45 6.58
C GLN A 120 -3.40 0.16 7.51
N PHE A 121 -3.84 0.46 8.74
CA PHE A 121 -3.04 1.05 9.80
C PHE A 121 -3.29 0.30 11.12
N PRO A 122 -2.28 0.05 11.95
CA PRO A 122 -2.51 -0.43 13.30
C PRO A 122 -3.11 0.68 14.17
N LEU A 123 -4.06 0.33 15.04
CA LEU A 123 -4.60 1.27 16.04
C LEU A 123 -3.59 1.53 17.16
N ILE A 124 -2.82 0.50 17.53
CA ILE A 124 -1.75 0.57 18.52
C ILE A 124 -0.42 0.39 17.80
N THR A 125 0.49 1.36 17.94
CA THR A 125 1.77 1.40 17.21
C THR A 125 2.97 0.89 18.01
N THR A 126 2.77 0.50 19.27
CA THR A 126 3.85 -0.02 20.12
C THR A 126 4.29 -1.43 19.73
N VAL A 127 3.42 -2.18 19.05
CA VAL A 127 3.67 -3.52 18.53
C VAL A 127 3.20 -3.54 17.08
N GLU A 128 4.02 -4.05 16.17
CA GLU A 128 3.60 -4.24 14.78
C GLU A 128 2.64 -5.46 14.72
N PRO A 129 1.37 -5.27 14.32
CA PRO A 129 0.42 -6.38 14.29
C PRO A 129 0.71 -7.33 13.13
N TYR A 130 0.05 -8.49 13.18
CA TYR A 130 0.05 -9.40 12.05
C TYR A 130 -0.52 -8.71 10.79
N ILE A 131 0.20 -8.83 9.68
CA ILE A 131 -0.11 -8.16 8.41
C ILE A 131 -1.48 -8.55 7.84
N CYS A 132 -1.97 -9.75 8.16
CA CYS A 132 -3.28 -10.21 7.71
C CYS A 132 -4.39 -9.68 8.63
N MET A 133 -4.52 -8.36 8.65
CA MET A 133 -5.62 -7.63 9.26
C MET A 133 -5.64 -7.68 10.79
N GLY A 134 -4.46 -7.59 11.41
CA GLY A 134 -4.36 -7.51 12.87
C GLY A 134 -4.30 -8.86 13.57
N MET A 135 -4.37 -8.81 14.89
CA MET A 135 -4.53 -9.97 15.77
C MET A 135 -5.23 -9.52 17.05
N ALA A 136 -5.74 -10.46 17.84
CA ALA A 136 -6.49 -10.15 19.05
C ALA A 136 -5.70 -9.19 19.97
N GLY A 137 -6.28 -8.02 20.27
CA GLY A 137 -5.68 -6.97 21.11
C GLY A 137 -4.75 -6.00 20.38
N VAL A 138 -4.48 -6.23 19.09
CA VAL A 138 -3.73 -5.31 18.21
C VAL A 138 -4.49 -5.18 16.89
N ASP A 139 -5.59 -4.43 16.98
CA ASP A 139 -6.51 -4.24 15.86
C ASP A 139 -5.96 -3.25 14.83
N VAL A 140 -6.44 -3.37 13.60
CA VAL A 140 -6.12 -2.49 12.48
C VAL A 140 -7.37 -1.75 12.00
N ASN A 141 -7.18 -0.50 11.60
CA ASN A 141 -8.15 0.27 10.86
C ASN A 141 -7.80 0.23 9.36
N ILE A 142 -8.78 -0.09 8.52
CA ILE A 142 -8.60 -0.31 7.09
C ILE A 142 -9.52 0.66 6.34
N TRP A 143 -8.98 1.36 5.35
CA TRP A 143 -9.74 2.20 4.42
C TRP A 143 -9.75 1.48 3.08
N GLN A 144 -10.92 1.07 2.59
CA GLN A 144 -11.06 0.35 1.33
C GLN A 144 -11.90 1.16 0.35
N TRP A 145 -11.26 1.67 -0.69
CA TRP A 145 -11.96 2.27 -1.82
C TRP A 145 -12.51 1.18 -2.73
N LYS A 146 -13.72 1.39 -3.25
CA LYS A 146 -14.44 0.46 -4.10
C LYS A 146 -14.95 1.18 -5.35
N ALA A 147 -14.61 0.67 -6.53
CA ALA A 147 -14.93 1.32 -7.80
C ALA A 147 -16.45 1.48 -8.03
N ASP A 148 -17.21 0.41 -7.76
CA ASP A 148 -18.67 0.39 -7.88
C ASP A 148 -19.37 1.34 -6.90
N TRP A 149 -18.87 1.52 -5.68
CA TRP A 149 -19.44 2.49 -4.76
C TRP A 149 -19.30 3.91 -5.30
N GLN A 150 -18.18 4.22 -5.95
CA GLN A 150 -18.00 5.53 -6.57
C GLN A 150 -18.93 5.71 -7.79
N ALA A 151 -19.03 4.69 -8.63
CA ALA A 151 -19.93 4.71 -9.78
C ALA A 151 -21.39 4.91 -9.32
N ASP A 152 -21.82 4.18 -8.28
CA ASP A 152 -23.17 4.25 -7.71
C ASP A 152 -23.48 5.62 -7.08
N ILE A 153 -22.52 6.22 -6.36
CA ILE A 153 -22.65 7.60 -5.83
C ILE A 153 -22.83 8.61 -6.97
N ALA A 154 -22.10 8.45 -8.08
CA ALA A 154 -22.20 9.34 -9.22
C ALA A 154 -23.51 9.16 -10.00
N ALA A 155 -23.90 7.90 -10.22
CA ALA A 155 -25.15 7.52 -10.87
C ALA A 155 -25.51 6.09 -10.45
N ARG A 156 -26.60 5.94 -9.70
CA ARG A 156 -27.05 4.65 -9.17
C ARG A 156 -27.10 3.57 -10.26
N GLN A 157 -26.51 2.42 -9.98
CA GLN A 157 -26.43 1.29 -10.91
C GLN A 157 -27.47 0.23 -10.54
N ASP A 158 -28.25 -0.24 -11.51
CA ASP A 158 -29.26 -1.30 -11.28
C ASP A 158 -29.37 -2.23 -12.51
N MET A 159 -30.25 -3.23 -12.44
CA MET A 159 -30.51 -4.20 -13.49
C MET A 159 -30.84 -3.55 -14.83
N GLU A 160 -31.59 -2.44 -14.85
CA GLU A 160 -31.89 -1.67 -16.05
C GLU A 160 -30.64 -1.00 -16.65
N THR A 161 -29.62 -0.70 -15.84
CA THR A 161 -28.34 -0.17 -16.33
C THR A 161 -27.58 -1.23 -17.12
N ALA A 162 -27.55 -2.47 -16.63
CA ALA A 162 -26.88 -3.57 -17.31
C ALA A 162 -27.72 -4.19 -18.45
N TYR A 163 -29.05 -4.15 -18.33
CA TYR A 163 -30.00 -4.77 -19.23
C TYR A 163 -31.14 -3.80 -19.60
N PRO A 164 -30.86 -2.77 -20.42
CA PRO A 164 -31.83 -1.70 -20.71
C PRO A 164 -33.10 -2.15 -21.46
N ASN A 165 -33.06 -3.35 -22.05
CA ASN A 165 -34.20 -3.95 -22.76
C ASN A 165 -34.89 -5.06 -21.94
N MET A 166 -34.57 -5.19 -20.65
CA MET A 166 -35.21 -6.15 -19.77
C MET A 166 -36.69 -5.78 -19.60
N ASN A 167 -37.59 -6.74 -19.83
CA ASN A 167 -39.00 -6.58 -19.50
C ASN A 167 -39.26 -7.16 -18.11
N VAL A 168 -39.91 -6.39 -17.25
CA VAL A 168 -40.36 -6.88 -15.94
C VAL A 168 -41.85 -7.14 -16.05
N ASP A 169 -42.25 -8.42 -16.01
CA ASP A 169 -43.62 -8.90 -16.25
C ASP A 169 -44.60 -8.60 -15.10
N PHE A 170 -44.52 -7.40 -14.51
CA PHE A 170 -45.24 -6.90 -13.34
C PHE A 170 -44.46 -7.03 -12.03
N TYR A 171 -43.95 -5.90 -11.55
CA TYR A 171 -43.62 -5.69 -10.14
C TYR A 171 -44.67 -4.72 -9.56
N PRO A 172 -45.55 -5.17 -8.64
CA PRO A 172 -46.66 -4.35 -8.14
C PRO A 172 -46.25 -3.03 -7.48
N PHE A 173 -44.95 -2.87 -7.21
CA PHE A 173 -44.38 -1.74 -6.46
C PHE A 173 -43.52 -0.79 -7.32
N ALA A 174 -43.39 -1.05 -8.63
CA ALA A 174 -42.57 -0.23 -9.55
C ALA A 174 -43.37 0.82 -10.35
N GLN A 175 -44.65 1.01 -10.03
CA GLN A 175 -45.57 1.75 -10.90
C GLN A 175 -45.81 3.19 -10.44
N THR A 176 -44.76 4.00 -10.33
CA THR A 176 -44.81 5.47 -10.54
C THR A 176 -43.43 6.00 -10.91
N ALA A 177 -43.17 6.06 -12.22
CA ALA A 177 -41.92 6.48 -12.87
C ALA A 177 -40.75 5.48 -12.77
N LEU A 178 -40.12 5.25 -13.93
CA LEU A 178 -38.77 4.74 -14.02
C LEU A 178 -37.81 5.92 -13.88
N PRO A 179 -36.70 5.80 -13.12
CA PRO A 179 -36.31 4.63 -12.33
C PRO A 179 -37.24 4.41 -11.14
N ALA A 180 -37.30 3.17 -10.63
CA ALA A 180 -38.12 2.75 -9.49
C ALA A 180 -38.19 3.87 -8.42
N PRO A 181 -39.37 4.11 -7.81
CA PRO A 181 -39.55 5.28 -6.96
C PRO A 181 -38.43 5.30 -5.92
N VAL A 182 -37.58 6.33 -5.99
CA VAL A 182 -36.51 6.61 -5.01
C VAL A 182 -37.12 6.74 -3.59
N ASP A 183 -38.44 6.88 -3.53
CA ASP A 183 -39.35 7.05 -2.41
C ASP A 183 -40.10 5.77 -1.96
N TYR A 184 -39.85 4.59 -2.55
CA TYR A 184 -40.45 3.35 -2.03
C TYR A 184 -39.81 2.97 -0.67
N THR A 185 -40.51 3.33 0.40
CA THR A 185 -39.99 3.36 1.77
C THR A 185 -40.71 2.42 2.72
N ASP A 186 -41.63 1.57 2.23
CA ASP A 186 -42.37 0.63 3.07
C ASP A 186 -41.38 -0.32 3.79
N PRO A 187 -41.27 -0.23 5.13
CA PRO A 187 -40.30 -0.98 5.90
C PRO A 187 -40.39 -2.50 5.70
N ASN A 188 -41.55 -3.03 5.31
CA ASN A 188 -41.75 -4.46 5.10
C ASN A 188 -41.03 -5.01 3.86
N TYR A 189 -40.66 -4.13 2.92
CA TYR A 189 -40.12 -4.52 1.61
C TYR A 189 -38.73 -3.94 1.34
N VAL A 190 -38.27 -2.98 2.15
CA VAL A 190 -36.87 -2.51 2.18
C VAL A 190 -36.13 -3.01 3.42
N THR A 191 -36.28 -4.30 3.73
CA THR A 191 -35.83 -4.90 5.00
C THR A 191 -34.33 -4.75 5.24
N ALA A 192 -33.48 -4.82 4.21
CA ALA A 192 -32.04 -4.60 4.35
C ALA A 192 -31.73 -3.15 4.76
N TYR A 193 -32.40 -2.17 4.15
CA TYR A 193 -32.29 -0.76 4.51
C TYR A 193 -32.77 -0.52 5.95
N GLN A 194 -33.93 -1.09 6.32
CA GLN A 194 -34.49 -0.97 7.68
C GLN A 194 -33.65 -1.67 8.75
N ALA A 195 -32.97 -2.75 8.40
CA ALA A 195 -32.03 -3.43 9.27
C ALA A 195 -30.70 -2.67 9.44
N GLY A 196 -30.54 -1.51 8.79
CA GLY A 196 -29.30 -0.74 8.83
C GLY A 196 -28.13 -1.43 8.12
N ASN A 197 -28.40 -2.31 7.15
CA ASN A 197 -27.36 -2.95 6.36
C ASN A 197 -26.58 -1.89 5.59
N LEU A 198 -25.29 -1.73 5.90
CA LEU A 198 -24.43 -0.71 5.30
C LEU A 198 -24.48 -0.77 3.76
N PHE A 199 -24.44 -1.96 3.17
CA PHE A 199 -24.48 -2.13 1.70
C PHE A 199 -25.78 -1.64 1.06
N ALA A 200 -26.88 -1.61 1.80
CA ALA A 200 -28.16 -1.12 1.32
C ALA A 200 -28.35 0.39 1.59
N GLN A 201 -27.50 1.01 2.41
CA GLN A 201 -27.56 2.43 2.72
C GLN A 201 -26.92 3.26 1.61
N VAL A 202 -27.32 4.53 1.52
CA VAL A 202 -26.65 5.50 0.64
C VAL A 202 -25.30 5.88 1.25
N HIS A 203 -24.23 5.64 0.50
CA HIS A 203 -22.87 5.96 0.93
C HIS A 203 -22.54 7.42 0.61
N ALA A 204 -21.99 8.15 1.58
CA ALA A 204 -21.50 9.52 1.35
C ALA A 204 -20.12 9.56 0.65
N THR A 205 -19.42 8.43 0.63
CA THR A 205 -18.04 8.29 0.17
C THR A 205 -17.84 6.89 -0.43
N PRO A 206 -16.98 6.73 -1.46
CA PRO A 206 -16.68 5.42 -2.05
C PRO A 206 -15.71 4.58 -1.20
N VAL A 207 -15.35 5.05 0.00
CA VAL A 207 -14.40 4.38 0.88
C VAL A 207 -15.13 3.77 2.07
N GLU A 208 -14.97 2.47 2.25
CA GLU A 208 -15.38 1.76 3.45
C GLU A 208 -14.29 1.84 4.52
N ASN A 209 -14.65 2.39 5.67
CA ASN A 209 -13.87 2.43 6.90
C ASN A 209 -14.19 1.20 7.74
N LEU A 210 -13.18 0.37 7.96
CA LEU A 210 -13.28 -0.98 8.52
C LEU A 210 -12.34 -1.13 9.73
N ILE A 211 -12.65 -2.08 10.61
CA ILE A 211 -11.78 -2.55 11.69
C ILE A 211 -11.60 -4.06 11.62
N ALA A 212 -10.44 -4.56 12.03
CA ALA A 212 -10.18 -5.98 12.19
C ALA A 212 -9.17 -6.26 13.30
N GLY A 213 -9.41 -7.30 14.08
CA GLY A 213 -8.49 -7.88 15.07
C GLY A 213 -7.94 -9.24 14.63
N GLY A 214 -7.80 -9.45 13.32
CA GLY A 214 -7.40 -10.70 12.68
C GLY A 214 -8.28 -11.05 11.48
N PHE A 215 -7.78 -11.97 10.65
CA PHE A 215 -8.55 -12.50 9.53
C PHE A 215 -9.88 -13.09 10.03
N GLY A 216 -10.97 -12.83 9.31
CA GLY A 216 -12.32 -13.28 9.69
C GLY A 216 -13.07 -12.40 10.70
N THR A 217 -12.43 -11.35 11.23
CA THR A 217 -13.08 -10.38 12.16
C THR A 217 -13.39 -9.03 11.50
N LEU A 218 -13.14 -8.92 10.19
CA LEU A 218 -13.33 -7.68 9.43
C LEU A 218 -14.77 -7.18 9.57
N THR A 219 -14.91 -5.97 10.08
CA THR A 219 -16.21 -5.36 10.36
C THR A 219 -16.21 -3.92 9.87
N SER A 220 -17.26 -3.53 9.16
CA SER A 220 -17.48 -2.14 8.77
C SER A 220 -17.85 -1.30 9.98
N LEU A 221 -17.28 -0.10 10.08
CA LEU A 221 -17.76 0.85 11.06
C LEU A 221 -19.19 1.30 10.72
N PRO A 222 -19.99 1.75 11.70
CA PRO A 222 -21.33 2.29 11.45
C PRO A 222 -21.33 3.41 10.40
N ILE A 223 -22.46 3.64 9.73
CA ILE A 223 -22.59 4.63 8.65
C ILE A 223 -22.11 6.04 9.07
N ASP A 224 -22.43 6.46 10.30
CA ASP A 224 -22.03 7.76 10.85
C ASP A 224 -20.51 7.86 11.17
N ASN A 225 -19.80 6.73 11.11
CA ASN A 225 -18.36 6.61 11.36
C ASN A 225 -17.55 6.37 10.07
N GLN A 226 -18.19 6.42 8.90
CA GLN A 226 -17.56 6.34 7.58
C GLN A 226 -16.89 7.69 7.20
N LEU A 227 -15.87 8.09 7.98
CA LEU A 227 -15.26 9.42 7.90
C LEU A 227 -14.22 9.61 6.78
N VAL A 228 -13.89 8.55 6.04
CA VAL A 228 -12.80 8.57 5.05
C VAL A 228 -13.38 8.97 3.70
N GLN A 229 -12.88 10.05 3.13
CA GLN A 229 -13.21 10.48 1.77
C GLN A 229 -12.36 9.71 0.76
N GLY A 230 -12.88 9.51 -0.44
CA GLY A 230 -12.06 9.04 -1.55
C GLY A 230 -12.54 9.47 -2.91
N TYR A 231 -11.61 9.43 -3.86
CA TYR A 231 -11.85 9.80 -5.25
C TYR A 231 -10.90 9.02 -6.16
N GLY A 232 -11.47 8.27 -7.10
CA GLY A 232 -10.77 7.42 -8.05
C GLY A 232 -10.97 7.88 -9.49
N VAL A 233 -9.92 7.82 -10.30
CA VAL A 233 -9.99 8.03 -11.75
C VAL A 233 -9.31 6.87 -12.44
N TYR A 234 -10.01 6.25 -13.40
CA TYR A 234 -9.43 5.30 -14.34
C TYR A 234 -9.08 6.01 -15.65
N ALA A 235 -7.83 5.88 -16.09
CA ALA A 235 -7.40 6.38 -17.39
C ALA A 235 -6.19 5.59 -17.89
N ASN A 236 -6.18 5.25 -19.18
CA ASN A 236 -5.04 4.63 -19.86
C ASN A 236 -4.53 3.33 -19.20
N GLY A 237 -5.42 2.45 -18.75
CA GLY A 237 -5.02 1.18 -18.13
C GLY A 237 -4.46 1.34 -16.70
N GLN A 238 -4.87 2.39 -15.99
CA GLN A 238 -4.40 2.69 -14.65
C GLN A 238 -5.51 3.34 -13.82
N TRP A 239 -5.65 2.85 -12.59
CA TRP A 239 -6.41 3.52 -11.54
C TRP A 239 -5.51 4.46 -10.74
N ARG A 240 -6.08 5.60 -10.34
CA ARG A 240 -5.48 6.56 -9.42
C ARG A 240 -6.53 6.96 -8.39
N VAL A 241 -6.29 6.58 -7.14
CA VAL A 241 -7.26 6.69 -6.06
C VAL A 241 -6.66 7.51 -4.92
N ILE A 242 -7.40 8.51 -4.48
CA ILE A 242 -7.09 9.32 -3.33
C ILE A 242 -7.91 8.83 -2.14
N PHE A 243 -7.26 8.62 -1.01
CA PHE A 243 -7.88 8.53 0.31
C PHE A 243 -7.62 9.82 1.06
N ALA A 244 -8.61 10.35 1.77
CA ALA A 244 -8.42 11.52 2.62
C ALA A 244 -9.23 11.47 3.91
N ARG A 245 -8.60 11.89 5.00
CA ARG A 245 -9.25 11.97 6.31
C ARG A 245 -8.54 12.98 7.20
N ASP A 246 -9.27 13.56 8.15
CA ASP A 246 -8.66 14.37 9.22
C ASP A 246 -7.59 13.54 9.98
N LEU A 247 -6.47 14.17 10.35
CA LEU A 247 -5.35 13.54 11.06
C LEU A 247 -5.81 12.95 12.41
N LYS A 248 -6.76 13.62 13.05
CA LYS A 248 -7.36 13.25 14.32
C LYS A 248 -8.86 13.04 14.20
N THR A 249 -9.36 12.05 14.92
CA THR A 249 -10.80 11.83 15.12
C THR A 249 -11.08 11.60 16.60
N THR A 250 -12.34 11.72 17.00
CA THR A 250 -12.79 11.40 18.36
C THR A 250 -13.14 9.93 18.55
N LEU A 251 -13.14 9.14 17.47
CA LEU A 251 -13.55 7.75 17.46
C LEU A 251 -12.35 6.83 17.78
N PRO A 252 -12.48 5.87 18.72
CA PRO A 252 -11.37 5.01 19.14
C PRO A 252 -10.94 4.02 18.06
N ASP A 253 -11.86 3.57 17.21
CA ASP A 253 -11.63 2.57 16.16
C ASP A 253 -10.98 3.15 14.89
N ASN A 254 -10.50 4.40 14.99
CA ASN A 254 -9.90 5.14 13.89
C ASN A 254 -8.41 5.38 14.18
N ALA A 255 -7.55 5.09 13.21
CA ALA A 255 -6.12 5.36 13.35
C ALA A 255 -5.85 6.84 13.61
N GLN A 256 -4.89 7.19 14.47
CA GLN A 256 -4.61 8.58 14.85
C GLN A 256 -3.22 9.00 14.37
N PHE A 257 -3.14 10.12 13.65
CA PHE A 257 -1.89 10.58 13.03
C PHE A 257 -1.41 11.88 13.68
N ASP A 258 -0.22 11.87 14.26
CA ASP A 258 0.45 13.03 14.84
C ASP A 258 1.56 13.52 13.91
N PRO A 259 1.63 14.83 13.62
CA PRO A 259 2.77 15.41 12.92
C PRO A 259 4.11 15.10 13.61
N GLY A 260 5.08 14.68 12.81
CA GLY A 260 6.42 14.28 13.22
C GLY A 260 6.57 12.84 13.69
N LYS A 261 5.52 12.03 13.64
CA LYS A 261 5.59 10.60 13.98
C LYS A 261 5.55 9.73 12.72
N SER A 262 5.98 8.49 12.89
CA SER A 262 5.87 7.44 11.87
C SER A 262 4.91 6.35 12.34
N TYR A 263 4.16 5.80 11.40
CA TYR A 263 3.13 4.78 11.63
C TYR A 263 3.33 3.61 10.65
N PRO A 264 3.14 2.35 11.06
CA PRO A 264 3.07 1.26 10.09
C PRO A 264 1.86 1.45 9.18
N LEU A 265 2.02 1.16 7.90
CA LEU A 265 0.92 1.08 6.94
C LEU A 265 1.16 -0.12 6.00
N ALA A 266 0.09 -0.71 5.49
CA ALA A 266 0.18 -1.67 4.41
C ALA A 266 -0.96 -1.48 3.42
N PHE A 267 -0.81 -2.05 2.23
CA PHE A 267 -1.77 -1.91 1.14
C PHE A 267 -2.30 -3.26 0.67
N ALA A 268 -3.49 -3.21 0.09
CA ALA A 268 -4.04 -4.31 -0.68
C ALA A 268 -4.75 -3.80 -1.93
N ALA A 269 -4.78 -4.60 -3.00
CA ALA A 269 -5.46 -4.27 -4.25
C ALA A 269 -6.16 -5.52 -4.82
N TRP A 270 -7.26 -5.27 -5.52
CA TRP A 270 -8.11 -6.26 -6.17
C TRP A 270 -8.38 -5.82 -7.62
N ASP A 271 -8.15 -6.75 -8.54
CA ASP A 271 -8.52 -6.66 -9.97
C ASP A 271 -9.81 -7.48 -10.17
N GLY A 272 -10.88 -6.78 -10.55
CA GLY A 272 -12.22 -7.36 -10.73
C GLY A 272 -12.26 -8.39 -11.86
N ALA A 273 -11.67 -8.09 -13.01
CA ALA A 273 -11.61 -8.99 -14.16
C ALA A 273 -10.88 -10.32 -13.86
N ASN A 274 -9.92 -10.33 -12.92
CA ASN A 274 -9.26 -11.54 -12.45
C ASN A 274 -10.04 -12.29 -11.35
N GLY A 275 -11.23 -11.81 -11.00
CA GLY A 275 -12.08 -12.37 -9.96
C GLY A 275 -11.50 -12.19 -8.55
N GLU A 276 -10.69 -11.16 -8.32
CA GLU A 276 -10.17 -10.83 -6.99
C GLU A 276 -11.29 -10.25 -6.12
N ARG A 277 -11.52 -10.85 -4.94
CA ARG A 277 -12.44 -10.33 -3.91
C ARG A 277 -12.09 -10.89 -2.54
N ASN A 278 -12.54 -10.24 -1.48
CA ASN A 278 -12.30 -10.68 -0.10
C ASN A 278 -10.80 -10.93 0.16
N GLY A 279 -10.42 -12.13 0.61
CA GLY A 279 -9.03 -12.52 0.86
C GLY A 279 -8.20 -12.86 -0.39
N GLN A 280 -8.83 -13.00 -1.56
CA GLN A 280 -8.15 -13.28 -2.83
C GLN A 280 -7.75 -11.94 -3.46
N LYS A 281 -6.55 -11.48 -3.09
CA LYS A 281 -6.06 -10.12 -3.36
C LYS A 281 -4.56 -10.05 -3.34
N SER A 282 -4.03 -8.96 -3.85
CA SER A 282 -2.61 -8.61 -3.72
C SER A 282 -2.38 -7.81 -2.44
N VAL A 283 -1.33 -8.11 -1.67
CA VAL A 283 -1.00 -7.44 -0.39
C VAL A 283 0.48 -7.06 -0.32
N SER A 284 0.77 -5.96 0.37
CA SER A 284 2.15 -5.53 0.68
C SER A 284 2.64 -6.11 2.01
N GLN A 285 3.93 -5.93 2.29
CA GLN A 285 4.46 -5.97 3.66
C GLN A 285 4.12 -4.67 4.41
N TRP A 286 4.37 -4.62 5.71
CA TRP A 286 4.35 -3.36 6.47
C TRP A 286 5.46 -2.42 5.96
N ILE A 287 5.08 -1.17 5.74
CA ILE A 287 5.99 -0.06 5.42
C ILE A 287 5.72 1.09 6.40
N SER A 288 6.56 2.13 6.38
CA SER A 288 6.40 3.26 7.29
C SER A 288 5.71 4.46 6.64
N LEU A 289 4.65 4.99 7.23
CA LEU A 289 4.07 6.30 6.94
C LEU A 289 4.72 7.33 7.85
N ASN A 290 5.55 8.22 7.32
CA ASN A 290 6.05 9.36 8.07
C ASN A 290 5.13 10.58 7.88
N ILE A 291 4.52 11.04 8.96
CA ILE A 291 3.75 12.29 8.97
C ILE A 291 4.75 13.41 9.16
N ASN A 292 5.32 13.97 8.08
CA ASN A 292 6.40 14.94 8.18
C ASN A 292 6.01 16.12 9.10
N LYS A 293 6.95 16.71 9.86
CA LYS A 293 6.67 17.92 10.66
C LYS A 293 6.42 19.13 9.75
N PRO A 294 5.77 20.20 10.25
CA PRO A 294 5.83 21.47 9.54
C PRO A 294 7.30 21.81 9.30
N VAL A 295 7.68 22.06 8.06
CA VAL A 295 8.96 22.68 7.78
C VAL A 295 8.84 24.08 8.36
N ALA A 296 9.39 24.29 9.57
CA ALA A 296 9.65 25.65 10.04
C ALA A 296 10.43 26.35 8.92
N ALA A 297 9.98 27.54 8.52
CA ALA A 297 10.55 28.29 7.40
C ALA A 297 12.07 28.15 7.39
N ALA A 298 12.60 27.63 6.27
CA ALA A 298 13.98 27.17 6.18
C ALA A 298 14.96 28.25 6.69
N GLN A 299 15.66 27.95 7.77
CA GLN A 299 16.86 28.70 8.18
C GLN A 299 17.85 28.67 6.99
N PRO A 300 18.40 29.81 6.55
CA PRO A 300 19.27 29.85 5.38
C PRO A 300 20.46 28.90 5.53
N ALA A 301 20.82 28.27 4.40
CA ALA A 301 21.85 27.25 4.27
C ALA A 301 23.24 27.76 4.66
N ALA A 302 23.55 27.75 5.95
CA ALA A 302 24.88 28.06 6.47
C ALA A 302 25.21 27.16 7.66
N ALA A 303 25.02 25.84 7.53
CA ALA A 303 25.46 24.89 8.57
C ALA A 303 25.70 23.44 8.10
N ARG A 304 25.77 23.15 6.78
CA ARG A 304 25.97 21.77 6.28
C ARG A 304 27.42 21.38 5.97
N ASN A 305 28.38 22.29 6.10
CA ASN A 305 29.77 22.00 5.73
C ASN A 305 30.68 21.50 6.88
N SER A 306 30.16 21.19 8.07
CA SER A 306 31.00 20.80 9.21
C SER A 306 31.09 19.30 9.50
N LEU A 307 30.39 18.43 8.76
CA LEU A 307 30.38 16.97 9.03
C LEU A 307 31.29 16.12 8.12
N LEU A 308 31.86 16.70 7.05
CA LEU A 308 32.81 16.01 6.17
C LEU A 308 34.29 16.31 6.50
N ALA A 309 34.55 17.13 7.52
CA ALA A 309 35.91 17.60 7.83
C ALA A 309 36.72 16.65 8.74
N SER A 310 36.23 15.45 9.07
CA SER A 310 36.93 14.54 10.01
C SER A 310 37.17 13.12 9.49
N ILE A 311 37.13 12.89 8.18
CA ILE A 311 37.72 11.67 7.62
C ILE A 311 39.19 12.00 7.33
N ASP A 312 40.08 11.57 8.22
CA ASP A 312 41.51 11.63 8.01
C ASP A 312 41.86 10.75 6.79
N THR A 313 42.08 11.40 5.64
CA THR A 313 42.43 10.80 4.36
C THR A 313 43.60 9.81 4.45
N THR A 314 44.44 9.95 5.48
CA THR A 314 45.57 9.06 5.76
C THR A 314 45.11 7.64 6.13
N GLN A 315 44.00 7.48 6.86
CA GLN A 315 43.52 6.16 7.29
C GLN A 315 42.88 5.35 6.14
N VAL A 316 42.18 6.03 5.22
CA VAL A 316 41.56 5.39 4.05
C VAL A 316 42.62 4.87 3.09
N VAL A 317 43.71 5.62 2.90
CA VAL A 317 44.83 5.23 2.04
C VAL A 317 45.63 4.07 2.65
N ILE A 318 45.88 4.08 3.96
CA ILE A 318 46.57 2.97 4.65
C ILE A 318 45.79 1.66 4.53
N LEU A 319 44.46 1.71 4.71
CA LEU A 319 43.61 0.51 4.58
C LEU A 319 43.57 -0.03 3.14
N ALA A 320 43.57 0.84 2.12
CA ALA A 320 43.65 0.44 0.72
C ALA A 320 45.00 -0.23 0.37
N ILE A 321 46.11 0.31 0.89
CA ILE A 321 47.46 -0.24 0.64
C ILE A 321 47.63 -1.60 1.34
N VAL A 322 47.19 -1.74 2.60
CA VAL A 322 47.28 -3.00 3.35
C VAL A 322 46.40 -4.08 2.72
N GLY A 323 45.19 -3.74 2.28
CA GLY A 323 44.30 -4.66 1.57
C GLY A 323 44.90 -5.18 0.25
N THR A 324 45.58 -4.29 -0.49
CA THR A 324 46.23 -4.65 -1.76
C THR A 324 47.46 -5.55 -1.54
N LEU A 325 48.27 -5.27 -0.52
CA LEU A 325 49.44 -6.09 -0.18
C LEU A 325 49.05 -7.51 0.28
N LEU A 326 47.94 -7.64 1.03
CA LEU A 326 47.42 -8.94 1.44
C LEU A 326 46.91 -9.77 0.24
N LEU A 327 46.25 -9.14 -0.72
CA LEU A 327 45.80 -9.80 -1.96
C LEU A 327 46.97 -10.30 -2.81
N VAL A 328 48.05 -9.50 -2.92
CA VAL A 328 49.27 -9.89 -3.63
C VAL A 328 49.99 -11.03 -2.92
N ALA A 329 50.10 -10.99 -1.59
CA ALA A 329 50.75 -12.05 -0.81
C ALA A 329 50.00 -13.39 -0.88
N VAL A 330 48.66 -13.35 -0.86
CA VAL A 330 47.81 -14.53 -1.05
C VAL A 330 47.93 -15.07 -2.48
N GLY A 331 47.92 -14.18 -3.49
CA GLY A 331 48.12 -14.55 -4.89
C GLY A 331 49.49 -15.22 -5.14
N ALA A 332 50.56 -14.65 -4.58
CA ALA A 332 51.91 -15.19 -4.68
C ALA A 332 52.08 -16.54 -3.95
N SER A 333 51.45 -16.69 -2.79
CA SER A 333 51.47 -17.95 -2.03
C SER A 333 50.73 -19.08 -2.76
N ILE A 334 49.65 -18.75 -3.48
CA ILE A 334 48.90 -19.70 -4.32
C ILE A 334 49.71 -20.07 -5.56
N ALA A 335 50.33 -19.11 -6.24
CA ALA A 335 51.19 -19.35 -7.39
C ALA A 335 52.38 -20.25 -7.04
N TRP A 336 53.08 -19.96 -5.93
CA TRP A 336 54.21 -20.77 -5.45
C TRP A 336 53.83 -22.22 -5.12
N LYS A 337 52.60 -22.44 -4.60
CA LYS A 337 52.09 -23.77 -4.26
C LYS A 337 51.61 -24.57 -5.47
N ILE A 338 51.30 -23.89 -6.58
CA ILE A 338 50.97 -24.51 -7.87
C ILE A 338 52.26 -24.94 -8.58
N GLU A 339 53.29 -24.09 -8.56
CA GLU A 339 54.57 -24.33 -9.24
C GLU A 339 55.38 -25.47 -8.58
N THR A 340 55.34 -25.57 -7.26
CA THR A 340 55.98 -26.67 -6.50
C THR A 340 55.28 -28.03 -6.64
N ARG A 341 54.04 -28.07 -7.16
CA ARG A 341 53.30 -29.31 -7.45
C ARG A 341 53.41 -29.79 -8.90
N GLY A 342 53.98 -28.99 -9.80
CA GLY A 342 54.22 -29.36 -11.20
C GLY A 342 55.58 -30.03 -11.46
N SER A 343 56.44 -30.16 -10.44
CA SER A 343 57.81 -30.69 -10.54
C SER A 343 57.98 -32.10 -9.91
N LYS A 344 56.96 -32.95 -9.99
CA LYS A 344 57.13 -34.39 -9.69
C LYS A 344 56.46 -35.25 -10.76
#